data_AF-A0A3S0JRL7-F1
#
_entry.id   AF-A0A3S0JRL7-F1
#
_cell.length_a   1.000
_cell.length_b   1.000
_cell.length_c   1.000
_cell.angle_alpha   90.00
_cell.angle_beta   90.00
_cell.angle_gamma   90.00
#
_symmetry.space_group_name_H-M   'P 1'
#
loop_
_entity.id
_entity.type
_entity.pdbx_description
1 polymer ?
#
loop_
_entity_poly.entity_id
_entity_poly.type
_entity_poly.pdbx_seq_one_letter_code
_entity_poly.pdbx_strand_id
1 'polypeptide(L)'
;MRGRYDRRYRRDDKHFADGLNWEEHRHSRGGGHRKREHHRGAKTFRRGRAIEFLNRLNVKRSTLKQQLESPELQTINPIIVGELKAVEMIINEFTELFEIYEDEINQQNSIENTSEELGDDSSEE
;
A
#
# COMPACT_ATOMS: atom_id res chain seq x y z
N MET A 1 55.51 -34.32 13.45
CA MET A 1 54.92 -34.48 12.10
C MET A 1 53.86 -35.58 12.13
N ARG A 2 52.66 -35.31 11.57
CA ARG A 2 51.53 -36.23 11.24
C ARG A 2 50.79 -36.84 12.45
N GLY A 3 49.47 -36.78 12.63
CA GLY A 3 48.35 -36.26 11.86
C GLY A 3 47.08 -37.08 12.13
N ARG A 4 45.92 -36.38 12.18
CA ARG A 4 44.54 -36.80 11.86
C ARG A 4 43.59 -37.28 12.97
N TYR A 5 42.54 -36.48 13.08
CA TYR A 5 41.17 -36.66 13.55
C TYR A 5 40.60 -38.08 13.56
N ASP A 6 39.90 -38.42 14.66
CA ASP A 6 38.84 -39.43 14.63
C ASP A 6 37.83 -39.25 15.77
N ARG A 7 36.55 -39.24 15.38
CA ARG A 7 35.37 -39.80 16.06
C ARG A 7 34.70 -39.10 17.24
N ARG A 8 33.52 -38.58 16.87
CA ARG A 8 32.19 -38.98 17.38
C ARG A 8 31.89 -38.61 18.84
N TYR A 9 31.18 -37.49 18.97
CA TYR A 9 30.31 -37.22 20.10
C TYR A 9 29.35 -38.40 20.33
N ARG A 10 29.45 -38.98 21.51
CA ARG A 10 28.42 -39.79 22.15
C ARG A 10 27.23 -38.91 22.53
N ARG A 11 26.03 -39.30 22.11
CA ARG A 11 24.83 -39.28 22.96
C ARG A 11 23.71 -40.05 22.26
N ASP A 12 23.63 -41.32 22.63
CA ASP A 12 22.43 -42.12 22.49
C ASP A 12 21.30 -41.58 23.40
N ASP A 13 20.08 -42.00 23.05
CA ASP A 13 18.91 -42.17 23.91
C ASP A 13 18.01 -40.98 24.23
N LYS A 14 17.05 -40.71 23.31
CA LYS A 14 15.63 -40.52 23.68
C LYS A 14 14.72 -41.17 22.64
N HIS A 15 14.32 -42.41 22.94
CA HIS A 15 13.15 -43.07 22.40
C HIS A 15 11.88 -42.29 22.78
N PHE A 16 11.09 -41.88 21.79
CA PHE A 16 9.65 -41.69 21.94
C PHE A 16 8.97 -42.35 20.75
N ALA A 17 8.59 -43.61 20.94
CA ALA A 17 7.58 -44.27 20.14
C ALA A 17 6.35 -44.39 21.02
N ASP A 18 5.23 -43.82 20.58
CA ASP A 18 3.88 -44.33 20.87
C ASP A 18 2.85 -43.64 19.97
N GLY A 19 2.10 -44.46 19.22
CA GLY A 19 0.69 -44.20 18.93
C GLY A 19 0.31 -43.46 17.64
N LEU A 20 0.33 -44.15 16.50
CA LEU A 20 -0.52 -43.81 15.35
C LEU A 20 -1.94 -44.32 15.61
N ASN A 21 -2.93 -43.43 15.77
CA ASN A 21 -4.31 -43.67 15.36
C ASN A 21 -5.07 -42.34 15.21
N TRP A 22 -5.35 -41.94 13.97
CA TRP A 22 -6.60 -41.25 13.65
C TRP A 22 -6.94 -41.48 12.18
N GLU A 23 -7.71 -42.55 11.95
CA GLU A 23 -8.47 -42.77 10.73
C GLU A 23 -9.43 -41.60 10.45
N GLU A 24 -9.33 -41.10 9.23
CA GLU A 24 -10.47 -40.90 8.33
C GLU A 24 -11.81 -40.49 8.96
N HIS A 25 -12.10 -39.19 8.98
CA HIS A 25 -13.47 -38.68 8.79
C HIS A 25 -13.44 -37.48 7.85
N ARG A 26 -13.79 -37.74 6.58
CA ARG A 26 -14.38 -36.76 5.67
C ARG A 26 -15.74 -36.34 6.23
N HIS A 27 -16.30 -35.25 5.67
CA HIS A 27 -17.57 -34.58 6.01
C HIS A 27 -17.40 -33.54 7.15
N SER A 28 -17.46 -32.23 6.92
CA SER A 28 -18.44 -31.51 6.11
C SER A 28 -17.85 -30.22 5.55
N ARG A 29 -18.18 -29.93 4.28
CA ARG A 29 -17.95 -28.64 3.62
C ARG A 29 -18.79 -27.58 4.33
N GLY A 30 -18.24 -27.07 5.43
CA GLY A 30 -18.80 -25.96 6.18
C GLY A 30 -18.52 -24.64 5.48
N GLY A 31 -19.53 -23.77 5.50
CA GLY A 31 -19.30 -22.33 5.62
C GLY A 31 -19.03 -21.59 4.33
N GLY A 32 -20.09 -21.00 3.76
CA GLY A 32 -19.92 -19.91 2.82
C GLY A 32 -19.16 -18.74 3.44
N HIS A 33 -18.07 -18.33 2.80
CA HIS A 33 -17.50 -16.98 2.90
C HIS A 33 -17.70 -16.35 1.51
N ARG A 34 -18.90 -15.82 1.22
CA ARG A 34 -19.24 -14.39 1.32
C ARG A 34 -18.02 -13.48 1.19
N LYS A 35 -18.03 -12.76 0.06
CA LYS A 35 -17.25 -11.58 -0.30
C LYS A 35 -15.73 -11.76 -0.26
N ARG A 36 -15.14 -11.65 -1.44
CA ARG A 36 -13.81 -11.07 -1.65
C ARG A 36 -13.82 -9.69 -0.99
N GLU A 37 -13.58 -9.66 0.31
CA GLU A 37 -13.29 -8.44 1.02
C GLU A 37 -11.88 -8.08 0.55
N HIS A 38 -11.82 -7.18 -0.44
CA HIS A 38 -10.58 -6.61 -0.95
C HIS A 38 -9.76 -6.27 0.27
N HIS A 39 -8.64 -6.99 0.45
CA HIS A 39 -7.81 -6.88 1.61
C HIS A 39 -7.36 -5.43 1.74
N ARG A 40 -8.07 -4.66 2.56
CA ARG A 40 -7.54 -3.47 3.23
C ARG A 40 -6.48 -4.00 4.20
N GLY A 41 -5.36 -4.46 3.64
CA GLY A 41 -4.18 -4.78 4.41
C GLY A 41 -3.82 -3.56 5.25
N ALA A 42 -3.20 -3.78 6.41
CA ALA A 42 -2.77 -2.69 7.29
C ALA A 42 -2.14 -1.55 6.46
N LYS A 43 -2.59 -0.30 6.68
CA LYS A 43 -2.08 0.88 5.96
C LYS A 43 -0.55 0.92 6.14
N THR A 44 0.17 0.45 5.14
CA THR A 44 1.63 0.45 5.18
C THR A 44 2.12 1.85 4.85
N PHE A 45 3.25 2.24 5.43
CA PHE A 45 3.91 3.51 5.12
C PHE A 45 4.08 3.72 3.60
N ARG A 46 4.37 2.64 2.85
CA ARG A 46 4.50 2.68 1.39
C ARG A 46 3.20 3.13 0.71
N ARG A 47 2.05 2.58 1.13
CA ARG A 47 0.74 2.94 0.57
C ARG A 47 0.36 4.38 0.93
N GLY A 48 0.63 4.82 2.17
CA GLY A 48 0.43 6.21 2.58
C GLY A 48 1.24 7.20 1.74
N ARG A 49 2.53 6.91 1.50
CA ARG A 49 3.39 7.72 0.63
C ARG A 49 2.93 7.72 -0.83
N ALA A 50 2.39 6.61 -1.31
CA ALA A 50 1.84 6.53 -2.66
C ALA A 50 0.62 7.44 -2.82
N ILE A 51 -0.29 7.45 -1.83
CA ILE A 51 -1.46 8.34 -1.83
C ILE A 51 -1.03 9.81 -1.77
N GLU A 52 -0.07 10.16 -0.91
CA GLU A 52 0.47 11.52 -0.83
C GLU A 52 1.08 11.98 -2.17
N PHE A 53 1.83 11.10 -2.83
CA PHE A 53 2.39 11.39 -4.15
C PHE A 53 1.31 11.58 -5.21
N LEU A 54 0.27 10.72 -5.21
CA LEU A 54 -0.88 10.84 -6.11
C LEU A 54 -1.61 12.18 -5.90
N ASN A 55 -1.78 12.62 -4.65
CA ASN A 55 -2.36 13.93 -4.33
C ASN A 55 -1.56 15.08 -4.96
N ARG A 56 -0.23 15.04 -4.87
CA ARG A 56 0.64 16.05 -5.52
C ARG A 56 0.47 16.08 -7.04
N LEU A 57 0.34 14.93 -7.68
CA LEU A 57 0.07 14.86 -9.13
C LEU A 57 -1.30 15.43 -9.49
N ASN A 58 -2.32 15.19 -8.67
CA ASN A 58 -3.65 15.75 -8.87
C ASN A 58 -3.67 17.28 -8.74
N VAL A 59 -2.92 17.84 -7.78
CA VAL A 59 -2.72 19.30 -7.68
C VAL A 59 -2.07 19.83 -8.96
N LYS A 60 -0.97 19.20 -9.41
CA LYS A 60 -0.28 19.61 -10.65
C LYS A 60 -1.21 19.56 -11.86
N ARG A 61 -2.02 18.50 -11.99
CA ARG A 61 -3.04 18.36 -13.04
C ARG A 61 -4.04 19.51 -13.00
N SER A 62 -4.53 19.87 -11.81
CA SER A 62 -5.46 20.99 -11.63
C SER A 62 -4.84 22.32 -12.06
N THR A 63 -3.60 22.58 -11.64
CA THR A 63 -2.87 23.80 -12.03
C THR A 63 -2.68 23.89 -13.55
N LEU A 64 -2.30 22.80 -14.21
CA LEU A 64 -2.16 22.79 -15.68
C LEU A 64 -3.49 23.06 -16.40
N LYS A 65 -4.62 22.56 -15.86
CA LYS A 65 -5.95 22.87 -16.40
C LYS A 65 -6.29 24.35 -16.25
N GLN A 66 -6.04 24.95 -15.09
CA GLN A 66 -6.23 26.39 -14.87
C GLN A 66 -5.36 27.22 -15.81
N GLN A 67 -4.13 26.78 -16.09
CA GLN A 67 -3.23 27.46 -17.02
C GLN A 67 -3.76 27.45 -18.46
N LEU A 68 -4.44 26.38 -18.90
CA LEU A 68 -5.06 26.32 -20.23
C LEU A 68 -6.20 27.33 -20.42
N GLU A 69 -6.86 27.71 -19.33
CA GLU A 69 -7.92 28.72 -19.32
C GLU A 69 -7.37 30.14 -19.34
N SER A 70 -6.07 30.33 -19.03
CA SER A 70 -5.44 31.64 -19.01
C SER A 70 -5.18 32.16 -20.43
N PRO A 71 -5.73 33.34 -20.80
CA PRO A 71 -5.52 33.92 -22.12
C PRO A 71 -4.05 34.33 -22.34
N GLU A 72 -3.30 34.57 -21.27
CA GLU A 72 -1.89 34.98 -21.32
C GLU A 72 -0.98 33.86 -21.83
N LEU A 73 -1.40 32.59 -21.69
CA LEU A 73 -0.58 31.42 -22.00
C LEU A 73 -0.97 30.73 -23.33
N GLN A 74 -1.86 31.34 -24.12
CA GLN A 74 -2.36 30.72 -25.36
C GLN A 74 -1.26 30.28 -26.33
N THR A 75 -0.16 31.04 -26.43
CA THR A 75 0.97 30.73 -27.31
C THR A 75 1.70 29.45 -26.91
N ILE A 76 1.65 29.07 -25.63
CA ILE A 76 2.31 27.88 -25.08
C ILE A 76 1.32 26.74 -24.77
N ASN A 77 0.03 26.90 -25.09
CA ASN A 77 -0.98 25.85 -24.88
C ASN A 77 -0.58 24.46 -25.41
N PRO A 78 0.07 24.30 -26.59
CA PRO A 78 0.52 22.98 -27.04
C PRO A 78 1.48 22.29 -26.06
N ILE A 79 2.33 23.07 -25.39
CA ILE A 79 3.28 22.58 -24.38
C ILE A 79 2.52 22.17 -23.12
N ILE A 80 1.61 23.02 -22.63
CA ILE A 80 0.80 22.76 -21.43
C ILE A 80 -0.08 21.51 -21.64
N VAL A 81 -0.69 21.35 -22.81
CA VAL A 81 -1.46 20.14 -23.16
C VAL A 81 -0.57 18.90 -23.16
N GLY A 82 0.64 18.99 -23.69
CA GLY A 82 1.62 17.90 -23.66
C GLY A 82 2.00 17.50 -22.23
N GLU A 83 2.27 18.48 -21.38
CA GLU A 83 2.58 18.24 -19.97
C GLU A 83 1.39 17.66 -19.20
N LEU A 84 0.18 18.17 -19.44
CA LEU A 84 -1.05 17.67 -18.82
C LEU A 84 -1.25 16.19 -19.16
N LYS A 85 -1.08 15.81 -20.43
CA LYS A 85 -1.15 14.41 -20.86
C LYS A 85 -0.10 13.54 -20.18
N ALA A 86 1.13 14.02 -20.05
CA ALA A 86 2.19 13.29 -19.37
C ALA A 86 1.85 13.06 -17.89
N VAL A 87 1.32 14.07 -17.20
CA VAL A 87 0.87 13.94 -15.81
C VAL A 87 -0.29 12.95 -15.69
N GLU A 88 -1.28 13.01 -16.59
CA GLU A 88 -2.40 12.06 -16.60
C GLU A 88 -1.96 10.62 -16.86
N MET A 89 -0.99 10.39 -17.76
CA MET A 89 -0.39 9.07 -17.97
C MET A 89 0.28 8.53 -16.70
N ILE A 90 1.12 9.36 -16.05
CA ILE A 90 1.80 8.96 -14.81
C ILE A 90 0.78 8.63 -13.72
N ILE A 91 -0.29 9.42 -13.58
CA ILE A 91 -1.36 9.15 -12.60
C ILE A 91 -1.96 7.76 -12.85
N ASN A 92 -2.34 7.46 -14.10
CA ASN A 92 -2.96 6.18 -14.44
C ASN A 92 -2.02 5.01 -14.14
N GLU A 93 -0.78 5.05 -14.64
CA GLU A 93 0.24 4.02 -14.40
C GLU A 93 0.51 3.83 -12.90
N PHE A 94 0.59 4.93 -12.15
CA PHE A 94 0.85 4.91 -10.71
C PHE A 94 -0.33 4.30 -9.93
N THR A 95 -1.57 4.64 -10.28
CA THR A 95 -2.76 4.05 -9.64
C THR A 95 -2.85 2.55 -9.87
N GLU A 96 -2.50 2.06 -11.07
CA GLU A 96 -2.45 0.64 -11.39
C GLU A 96 -1.33 -0.07 -10.62
N LEU A 97 -0.11 0.49 -10.62
CA LEU A 97 1.05 -0.06 -9.91
C LEU A 97 0.82 -0.27 -8.41
N PHE A 98 0.06 0.63 -7.78
CA PHE A 98 -0.20 0.59 -6.34
C PHE A 98 -1.61 0.08 -5.99
N GLU A 99 -2.41 -0.32 -6.97
CA GLU A 99 -3.80 -0.75 -6.80
C GLU A 99 -4.59 0.23 -5.91
N ILE A 100 -4.47 1.53 -6.17
CA ILE A 100 -5.12 2.58 -5.38
C ILE A 100 -6.55 2.75 -5.91
N TYR A 101 -7.54 2.46 -5.05
CA TYR A 101 -8.95 2.64 -5.37
C TYR A 101 -9.47 4.02 -4.93
N GLU A 102 -10.50 4.54 -5.61
CA GLU A 102 -11.10 5.87 -5.32
C GLU A 102 -11.51 6.05 -3.85
N ASP A 103 -12.00 4.99 -3.21
CA ASP A 103 -12.42 4.99 -1.80
C ASP A 103 -11.29 5.36 -0.83
N GLU A 104 -10.03 5.10 -1.20
CA GLU A 104 -8.86 5.37 -0.35
C GLU A 104 -8.33 6.77 -0.54
N ILE A 105 -8.46 7.31 -1.76
CA ILE A 105 -8.19 8.72 -2.05
C ILE A 105 -9.13 9.59 -1.21
N ASN A 106 -10.41 9.21 -1.13
CA ASN A 106 -11.42 9.93 -0.35
C ASN A 106 -11.21 9.83 1.17
N GLN A 107 -10.75 8.67 1.68
CA GLN A 107 -10.47 8.49 3.11
C GLN A 107 -9.26 9.28 3.61
N GLN A 108 -8.24 9.50 2.77
CA GLN A 108 -7.06 10.26 3.18
C GLN A 108 -7.37 11.76 3.31
N ASN A 109 -8.16 12.31 2.37
CA ASN A 109 -8.64 13.69 2.42
C ASN A 109 -9.47 13.97 3.70
N SER A 110 -10.21 12.99 4.21
CA SER A 110 -10.96 13.15 5.47
C SER A 110 -10.07 13.14 6.73
N ILE A 111 -8.92 12.46 6.69
CA ILE A 111 -8.01 12.33 7.84
C ILE A 111 -7.12 13.57 7.98
N GLU A 112 -6.64 14.16 6.86
CA GLU A 112 -5.86 15.40 6.88
C GLU A 112 -6.66 16.55 7.51
N ASN A 113 -7.96 16.66 7.20
CA ASN A 113 -8.84 17.68 7.79
C ASN A 113 -9.05 17.52 9.31
N THR A 114 -8.90 16.32 9.88
CA THR A 114 -9.09 16.11 11.33
C THR A 114 -7.82 16.35 12.14
N SER A 115 -6.65 16.30 11.50
CA SER A 115 -5.36 16.57 12.16
C SER A 115 -5.04 18.06 12.31
N GLU A 116 -5.65 18.92 11.52
CA GLU A 116 -5.46 20.39 11.62
C GLU A 116 -6.29 21.02 12.75
N GLU A 117 -7.34 20.35 13.24
CA GLU A 117 -8.29 20.91 14.21
C GLU A 117 -7.90 20.67 15.69
N LEU A 118 -6.87 19.87 15.97
CA LEU A 118 -6.43 19.52 17.33
C LEU A 118 -5.15 20.24 17.81
N GLY A 119 -4.71 21.27 17.08
CA GLY A 119 -3.41 21.93 17.27
C GLY A 119 -3.41 23.28 17.99
N ASP A 120 -4.54 23.79 18.49
CA ASP A 120 -4.62 25.13 19.07
C ASP A 120 -5.54 25.17 20.31
N ASP A 121 -5.06 24.64 21.44
CA ASP A 121 -5.55 25.02 22.77
C ASP A 121 -4.49 24.68 23.85
N SER A 122 -3.37 25.40 23.84
CA SER A 122 -2.54 25.50 25.05
C SER A 122 -1.66 26.77 25.06
N SER A 123 -2.28 27.93 25.20
CA SER A 123 -1.61 29.11 25.78
C SER A 123 -2.65 30.14 26.22
N GLU A 124 -2.41 30.73 27.41
CA GLU A 124 -3.22 31.70 28.19
C GLU A 124 -4.23 30.98 29.11
N GLU A 125 -4.10 30.98 30.44
CA GLU A 125 -3.67 31.99 31.44
C GLU A 125 -2.84 31.40 32.60
#